data_AF-A0A3B4EYQ8-F1
#
_entry.id   AF-A0A3B4EYQ8-F1
#
_cell.length_a   1.000
_cell.length_b   1.000
_cell.length_c   1.000
_cell.angle_alpha   90.00
_cell.angle_beta   90.00
_cell.angle_gamma   90.00
#
_symmetry.space_group_name_H-M   'P 1'
#
loop_
_entity.id
_entity.type
_entity.pdbx_description
1 polymer ?
#
loop_
_entity_poly.entity_id
_entity_poly.type
_entity_poly.pdbx_seq_one_letter_code
_entity_poly.pdbx_strand_id
1 'polypeptide(L)'
;RHCRVEKKEMRVRDLGLGFDSDEIVLFKFCVGSCQAERTNYDLALKALLENGSLPRRTARKVSSHPCCRPDRYEPVSFMDAKTTWRTIQSLSAASCMCMG
;
A
#
# COMPACT_ATOMS: atom_id res chain seq x y z
N ARG A 1 -9.30 -2.39 12.52
CA ARG A 1 -8.14 -1.57 12.97
C ARG A 1 -7.94 -0.43 11.98
N HIS A 2 -7.63 0.78 12.46
CA HIS A 2 -7.42 1.99 11.64
C HIS A 2 -6.22 1.86 10.68
N CYS A 3 -6.17 2.71 9.67
CA CYS A 3 -5.05 2.82 8.73
C CYS A 3 -3.76 3.18 9.48
N ARG A 4 -2.72 2.38 9.28
CA ARG A 4 -1.42 2.54 9.95
C ARG A 4 -0.30 1.85 9.16
N VAL A 5 0.93 2.15 9.55
CA VAL A 5 2.13 1.44 9.11
C VAL A 5 2.24 0.11 9.87
N GLU A 6 2.54 -0.96 9.16
CA GLU A 6 3.04 -2.22 9.70
C GLU A 6 4.42 -2.52 9.12
N LYS A 7 5.16 -3.42 9.76
CA LYS A 7 6.52 -3.77 9.38
C LYS A 7 6.74 -5.28 9.38
N LYS A 8 7.56 -5.77 8.45
CA LYS A 8 7.93 -7.18 8.38
C LYS A 8 9.35 -7.33 7.85
N GLU A 9 10.11 -8.23 8.46
CA GLU A 9 11.42 -8.65 7.96
C GLU A 9 11.25 -9.46 6.68
N MET A 10 11.98 -9.08 5.65
CA MET A 10 11.93 -9.70 4.33
C MET A 10 13.34 -9.81 3.77
N ARG A 11 13.63 -10.91 3.05
CA ARG A 11 14.85 -10.96 2.22
C ARG A 11 14.68 -10.06 1.01
N VAL A 12 15.75 -9.39 0.62
CA VAL A 12 15.73 -8.47 -0.53
C VAL A 12 15.27 -9.18 -1.82
N ARG A 13 15.74 -10.40 -2.09
CA ARG A 13 15.31 -11.18 -3.26
C ARG A 13 13.80 -11.46 -3.30
N ASP A 14 13.16 -11.59 -2.14
CA ASP A 14 11.74 -11.89 -2.02
C ASP A 14 10.85 -10.67 -2.35
N LEU A 15 11.43 -9.48 -2.49
CA LEU A 15 10.73 -8.26 -2.93
C LEU A 15 10.46 -8.21 -4.43
N GLY A 16 11.04 -9.12 -5.23
CA GLY A 16 10.76 -9.23 -6.67
C GLY A 16 11.31 -8.08 -7.53
N LEU A 17 12.31 -7.35 -7.04
CA LEU A 17 12.91 -6.18 -7.72
C LEU A 17 14.15 -6.51 -8.56
N GLY A 18 14.47 -7.78 -8.75
CA GLY A 18 15.61 -8.23 -9.55
C GLY A 18 16.97 -8.17 -8.85
N PHE A 19 17.01 -7.86 -7.55
CA PHE A 19 18.24 -7.91 -6.76
C PHE A 19 18.46 -9.29 -6.17
N ASP A 20 19.63 -9.87 -6.45
CA ASP A 20 20.08 -11.09 -5.79
C ASP A 20 20.83 -10.74 -4.50
N SER A 21 20.11 -10.79 -3.38
CA SER A 21 20.66 -10.59 -2.02
C SER A 21 19.84 -11.36 -0.99
N ASP A 22 20.55 -12.00 -0.06
CA ASP A 22 20.00 -12.68 1.11
C ASP A 22 19.89 -11.77 2.35
N GLU A 23 20.28 -10.50 2.24
CA GLU A 23 20.10 -9.56 3.35
C GLU A 23 18.62 -9.42 3.73
N ILE A 24 18.39 -9.32 5.04
CA ILE A 24 17.07 -9.12 5.62
C ILE A 24 16.90 -7.63 5.88
N VAL A 25 15.88 -7.05 5.26
CA VAL A 25 15.49 -5.65 5.46
C VAL A 25 14.14 -5.57 6.17
N LEU A 26 13.96 -4.50 6.95
CA LEU A 26 12.69 -4.21 7.60
C LEU A 26 11.78 -3.45 6.62
N PHE A 27 10.89 -4.18 5.94
CA PHE A 27 9.96 -3.59 4.97
C PHE A 27 8.69 -3.09 5.66
N LYS A 28 8.38 -1.80 5.50
CA LYS A 28 7.17 -1.19 6.05
C LYS A 28 6.10 -1.03 4.96
N PHE A 29 4.85 -1.29 5.31
CA PHE A 29 3.72 -1.24 4.39
C PHE A 29 2.43 -0.78 5.11
N CYS A 30 1.48 -0.28 4.33
CA CYS A 30 0.23 0.26 4.86
C CYS A 30 -0.86 -0.80 4.94
N VAL A 31 -1.52 -0.87 6.11
CA VAL A 31 -2.68 -1.75 6.32
C VAL A 31 -3.73 -1.08 7.17
N GLY A 32 -4.95 -1.58 7.06
CA GLY A 32 -6.06 -1.17 7.90
C GLY A 32 -7.24 -0.66 7.09
N SER A 33 -8.17 -0.06 7.80
CA SER A 33 -9.46 0.37 7.29
C SER A 33 -9.62 1.88 7.40
N CYS A 34 -10.28 2.49 6.42
CA CYS A 34 -10.54 3.92 6.30
C CYS A 34 -12.03 4.28 6.39
N GLN A 35 -12.80 3.46 7.12
CA GLN A 35 -14.25 3.67 7.24
C GLN A 35 -14.61 4.99 7.92
N ALA A 36 -13.76 5.44 8.84
CA ALA A 36 -13.92 6.70 9.57
C ALA A 36 -13.68 7.94 8.69
N GLU A 37 -12.96 7.80 7.58
CA GLU A 37 -12.58 8.89 6.66
C GLU A 37 -13.50 8.97 5.44
N ARG A 38 -14.65 8.28 5.47
CA ARG A 38 -15.62 8.31 4.36
C ARG A 38 -16.26 9.68 4.24
N THR A 39 -16.36 10.13 3.01
CA THR A 39 -17.06 11.34 2.61
C THR A 39 -18.51 11.05 2.20
N ASN A 40 -19.32 12.09 2.01
CA ASN A 40 -20.66 11.94 1.43
C ASN A 40 -20.64 11.28 0.05
N TYR A 41 -19.59 11.52 -0.74
CA TYR A 41 -19.39 10.86 -2.02
C TYR A 41 -19.27 9.34 -1.85
N ASP A 42 -18.44 8.87 -0.92
CA ASP A 42 -18.25 7.44 -0.64
C ASP A 42 -19.55 6.76 -0.22
N LEU A 43 -20.34 7.45 0.63
CA LEU A 43 -21.63 6.95 1.11
C LEU A 43 -22.66 6.84 -0.03
N ALA A 44 -22.79 7.89 -0.84
CA ALA A 44 -23.71 7.89 -1.98
C ALA A 44 -23.31 6.83 -3.02
N LEU A 45 -22.00 6.74 -3.33
CA LEU A 45 -21.47 5.77 -4.28
C LEU A 45 -21.68 4.33 -3.80
N LYS A 46 -21.47 4.06 -2.52
CA LYS A 46 -21.77 2.76 -1.92
C LYS A 46 -23.25 2.39 -2.11
N ALA A 47 -24.17 3.31 -1.82
CA ALA A 47 -25.61 3.07 -2.01
C ALA A 47 -25.97 2.76 -3.48
N LEU A 48 -25.37 3.49 -4.44
CA LEU A 48 -25.57 3.26 -5.87
C LEU A 48 -25.01 1.91 -6.37
N LEU A 49 -23.95 1.42 -5.73
CA LEU A 49 -23.39 0.08 -6.02
C LEU A 49 -24.28 -1.02 -5.44
N GLU A 50 -24.73 -0.86 -4.20
CA GLU A 50 -25.56 -1.84 -3.49
C GLU A 50 -26.95 -1.98 -4.11
N ASN A 51 -27.56 -0.87 -4.56
CA ASN A 51 -28.87 -0.90 -5.20
C ASN A 51 -28.83 -1.22 -6.71
N GLY A 52 -27.64 -1.42 -7.28
CA GLY A 52 -27.47 -1.78 -8.70
C GLY A 52 -27.76 -0.65 -9.69
N SER A 53 -27.80 0.61 -9.24
CA SER A 53 -28.03 1.76 -10.13
C SER A 53 -26.89 2.00 -11.12
N LEU A 54 -25.68 1.52 -10.81
CA LEU A 54 -24.53 1.61 -11.71
C LEU A 54 -24.45 0.39 -12.65
N PRO A 55 -24.13 0.60 -13.95
CA PRO A 55 -23.87 -0.51 -14.86
C PRO A 55 -22.81 -1.45 -14.29
N ARG A 56 -23.03 -2.77 -14.38
CA ARG A 56 -22.10 -3.79 -13.83
C ARG A 56 -20.65 -3.59 -14.24
N ARG A 57 -20.40 -3.10 -15.47
CA ARG A 57 -19.05 -2.82 -15.98
C ARG A 57 -18.37 -1.68 -15.21
N THR A 58 -19.13 -0.69 -14.76
CA THR A 58 -18.67 0.43 -13.95
C THR A 58 -18.50 0.01 -12.50
N ALA A 59 -19.48 -0.70 -11.93
CA ALA A 59 -19.47 -1.13 -10.54
C ALA A 59 -18.21 -1.95 -10.17
N ARG A 60 -17.70 -2.78 -11.08
CA ARG A 60 -16.48 -3.59 -10.87
C ARG A 60 -15.18 -2.79 -10.83
N LYS A 61 -15.19 -1.53 -11.27
CA LYS A 61 -13.99 -0.69 -11.41
C LYS A 61 -13.88 0.38 -10.34
N VAL A 62 -14.84 0.45 -9.43
CA VAL A 62 -14.98 1.57 -8.50
C VAL A 62 -14.88 1.08 -7.05
N SER A 63 -14.06 1.75 -6.25
CA SER A 63 -14.02 1.58 -4.80
C SER A 63 -14.97 2.60 -4.16
N SER A 64 -15.78 2.16 -3.20
CA SER A 64 -16.73 3.02 -2.47
C SER A 64 -16.23 3.43 -1.08
N HIS A 65 -14.92 3.38 -0.88
CA HIS A 65 -14.27 3.75 0.35
C HIS A 65 -12.81 4.12 0.09
N PRO A 66 -12.26 5.06 0.87
CA PRO A 66 -10.85 5.41 0.79
C PRO A 66 -9.96 4.18 1.04
N CYS A 67 -8.80 4.17 0.41
CA CYS A 67 -7.79 3.12 0.57
C CYS A 67 -6.70 3.57 1.53
N CYS A 68 -6.21 2.66 2.38
CA CYS A 68 -5.05 2.92 3.22
C CYS A 68 -3.77 2.79 2.38
N ARG A 69 -3.11 3.90 2.08
CA ARG A 69 -1.94 3.95 1.18
C ARG A 69 -0.80 4.76 1.80
N PRO A 70 0.45 4.54 1.37
CA PRO A 70 1.55 5.37 1.83
C PRO A 70 1.43 6.79 1.27
N ASP A 71 1.55 7.79 2.13
CA ASP A 71 1.68 9.21 1.74
C ASP A 71 3.15 9.62 1.63
N ARG A 72 4.06 8.90 2.30
CA ARG A 72 5.52 9.07 2.19
C ARG A 72 6.24 7.74 2.18
N TYR A 73 7.44 7.76 1.62
CA TYR A 73 8.31 6.60 1.49
C TYR A 73 9.72 6.90 2.03
N GLU A 74 10.43 5.85 2.43
CA GLU A 74 11.82 5.88 2.85
C GLU A 74 12.67 4.93 1.97
N PRO A 75 13.96 5.22 1.78
CA PRO A 75 14.86 4.35 1.04
C PRO A 75 15.21 3.09 1.86
N VAL A 76 15.59 2.04 1.14
CA VAL A 76 16.14 0.82 1.73
C VAL A 76 17.51 0.57 1.11
N SER A 77 18.52 0.44 1.97
CA SER A 77 19.89 0.10 1.57
C SER A 77 20.24 -1.30 2.02
N PHE A 78 20.95 -2.04 1.18
CA PHE A 78 21.40 -3.40 1.43
C PHE A 78 22.66 -3.70 0.60
N MET A 79 23.35 -4.78 0.93
CA MET A 79 24.46 -5.28 0.14
C MET A 79 24.01 -6.38 -0.83
N ASP A 80 24.41 -6.30 -2.10
CA ASP A 80 24.12 -7.34 -3.10
C ASP A 80 25.07 -8.55 -3.00
N ALA A 81 24.78 -9.63 -3.72
CA ALA A 81 25.62 -10.83 -3.74
C ALA A 81 27.08 -10.58 -4.20
N LYS A 82 27.38 -9.43 -4.82
CA LYS A 82 28.72 -9.01 -5.25
C LYS A 82 29.37 -8.06 -4.24
N THR A 83 28.88 -8.02 -3.00
CA THR A 83 29.38 -7.15 -1.92
C THR A 83 29.32 -5.65 -2.28
N THR A 84 28.38 -5.25 -3.15
CA THR A 84 28.20 -3.84 -3.53
C THR A 84 26.99 -3.28 -2.79
N TRP A 85 27.14 -2.11 -2.17
CA TRP A 85 26.04 -1.38 -1.57
C TRP A 85 25.06 -0.90 -2.64
N ARG A 86 23.77 -1.18 -2.42
CA ARG A 86 22.65 -0.70 -3.23
C ARG A 86 21.68 0.05 -2.34
N THR A 87 21.03 1.05 -2.91
CA THR A 87 19.94 1.78 -2.26
C THR A 87 18.80 1.91 -3.24
N ILE A 88 17.61 1.45 -2.83
CA ILE A 88 16.38 1.63 -3.58
C ILE A 88 15.61 2.77 -2.93
N GLN A 89 15.44 3.86 -3.67
CA GLN A 89 14.66 5.00 -3.22
C GLN A 89 13.17 4.66 -3.19
N SER A 90 12.45 5.24 -2.24
CA SER A 90 10.99 5.15 -2.13
C SER A 90 10.42 3.72 -2.10
N LEU A 91 11.10 2.80 -1.41
CA LEU A 91 10.68 1.40 -1.35
C LEU A 91 9.73 1.10 -0.18
N SER A 92 10.08 1.56 1.02
CA SER A 92 9.37 1.25 2.26
C SER A 92 8.44 2.40 2.66
N ALA A 93 7.26 2.09 3.21
CA ALA A 93 6.32 3.13 3.65
C ALA A 93 6.84 3.86 4.90
N ALA A 94 6.95 5.19 4.85
CA ALA A 94 7.34 6.01 6.00
C ALA A 94 6.13 6.42 6.85
N SER A 95 4.98 6.64 6.22
CA SER A 95 3.70 6.92 6.86
C SER A 95 2.55 6.40 5.99
N CYS A 96 1.34 6.31 6.57
CA CYS A 96 0.14 5.85 5.89
C CYS A 96 -1.01 6.81 6.14
N MET A 97 -1.84 7.01 5.12
CA MET A 97 -3.03 7.85 5.17
C MET A 97 -4.18 7.22 4.38
N CYS A 98 -5.40 7.60 4.75
CA CYS A 98 -6.60 7.26 3.98
C CYS A 98 -6.71 8.19 2.77
N MET A 99 -6.68 7.61 1.58
CA MET A 99 -6.75 8.35 0.32
C MET A 99 -8.03 7.95 -0.44
N GLY A 100 -8.88 8.95 -0.70
CA GLY A 100 -10.11 8.84 -1.48
C GLY A 100 -9.90 9.14 -2.96
#